data_AF-A0AA39CMD2-F1
#
_entry.id   AF-A0AA39CMD2-F1
#
_cell.length_a   1.000
_cell.length_b   1.000
_cell.length_c   1.000
_cell.angle_alpha   90.00
_cell.angle_beta   90.00
_cell.angle_gamma   90.00
#
_symmetry.space_group_name_H-M   'P 1'
#
loop_
_entity.id
_entity.type
_entity.pdbx_description
1 polymer ?
#
loop_
_entity_poly.entity_id
_entity_poly.type
_entity_poly.pdbx_seq_one_letter_code
_entity_poly.pdbx_strand_id
1 'polypeptide(L)'
;MGKVQIHEHTTSYQAITTKSPHGLQCLKKLFLEYDNETPSRASLDSLLARDFTDNENESERSIGREESIENIISNRKRCSRHQMDLKRAVCIEHDAKRQEVLFEGVRFMLFPFEDDRGLELPIVEDKGDWIRVPFSGRIEVRTKENRYTLKEAVIEIVSRRWTVDNSQLVKRELMSNRRSQSRTATATGPVSPISSPSETLLRSQSTGQSQSSQSHIGLPGGMSELPAALSGLVVHDTKSLPPYPGSVAGSSVDGRA
;
A
#
# COMPACT_ATOMS: atom_id res chain seq x y z
N MET A 1 18.40 23.85 -25.88
CA MET A 1 17.63 23.38 -24.71
C MET A 1 16.40 22.66 -25.23
N GLY A 2 16.25 21.37 -24.94
CA GLY A 2 15.08 20.60 -25.35
C GLY A 2 13.82 21.12 -24.65
N LYS A 3 12.70 21.15 -25.36
CA LYS A 3 11.40 21.55 -24.79
C LYS A 3 10.90 20.41 -23.91
N VAL A 4 10.83 20.63 -22.60
CA VAL A 4 10.18 19.69 -21.67
C VAL A 4 8.68 19.65 -21.99
N GLN A 5 8.12 18.45 -22.13
CA GLN A 5 6.67 18.26 -22.33
C GLN A 5 6.05 17.68 -21.07
N ILE A 6 4.84 18.15 -20.72
CA ILE A 6 4.13 17.71 -19.52
C ILE A 6 2.75 17.20 -19.96
N HIS A 7 2.43 15.97 -19.55
CA HIS A 7 1.18 15.30 -19.87
C HIS A 7 0.47 14.89 -18.58
N GLU A 8 -0.76 15.34 -18.40
CA GLU A 8 -1.57 15.02 -17.23
C GLU A 8 -2.61 13.94 -17.54
N HIS A 9 -2.85 13.06 -16.57
CA HIS A 9 -3.85 12.01 -16.63
C HIS A 9 -4.63 11.96 -15.32
N THR A 10 -5.95 12.08 -15.37
CA THR A 10 -6.82 12.22 -14.17
C THR A 10 -7.87 11.12 -14.05
N THR A 11 -7.84 10.13 -14.93
CA THR A 11 -8.78 9.00 -14.92
C THR A 11 -8.09 7.74 -14.39
N SER A 12 -8.84 6.64 -14.26
CA SER A 12 -8.28 5.34 -13.91
C SER A 12 -7.08 4.96 -14.78
N TYR A 13 -6.14 4.18 -14.23
CA TYR A 13 -4.98 3.71 -14.99
C TYR A 13 -5.40 2.84 -16.19
N GLN A 14 -6.59 2.23 -16.13
CA GLN A 14 -7.14 1.43 -17.23
C GLN A 14 -7.38 2.24 -18.50
N ALA A 15 -7.69 3.54 -18.37
CA ALA A 15 -7.91 4.45 -19.49
C ALA A 15 -6.62 4.89 -20.21
N ILE A 16 -5.44 4.59 -19.66
CA ILE A 16 -4.16 4.85 -20.34
C ILE A 16 -4.09 3.97 -21.59
N THR A 17 -3.80 4.58 -22.74
CA THR A 17 -3.80 3.91 -24.05
C THR A 17 -2.38 3.81 -24.62
N THR A 18 -2.23 3.10 -25.73
CA THR A 18 -0.97 3.05 -26.50
C THR A 18 -0.57 4.40 -27.10
N LYS A 19 -1.48 5.38 -27.14
CA LYS A 19 -1.21 6.76 -27.58
C LYS A 19 -0.69 7.66 -26.45
N SER A 20 -0.81 7.22 -25.19
CA SER A 20 -0.31 7.97 -24.04
C SER A 20 1.23 7.97 -24.03
N PRO A 21 1.89 8.92 -23.36
CA PRO A 21 3.34 8.90 -23.15
C PRO A 21 3.83 7.57 -22.58
N HIS A 22 5.05 7.17 -22.97
CA HIS A 22 5.66 5.91 -22.58
C HIS A 22 5.73 5.72 -21.05
N GLY A 23 5.96 6.79 -20.31
CA GLY A 23 5.91 6.79 -18.84
C GLY A 23 4.56 6.30 -18.30
N LEU A 24 3.45 6.86 -18.81
CA LEU A 24 2.11 6.43 -18.40
C LEU A 24 1.83 4.99 -18.82
N GLN A 25 2.28 4.57 -20.00
CA GLN A 25 2.14 3.18 -20.45
C GLN A 25 2.88 2.20 -19.52
N CYS A 26 4.09 2.55 -19.08
CA CYS A 26 4.83 1.77 -18.08
C CYS A 26 4.11 1.73 -16.72
N LEU A 27 3.57 2.86 -16.27
CA LEU A 27 2.77 2.91 -15.04
C LEU A 27 1.56 1.97 -15.12
N LYS A 28 0.83 1.98 -16.26
CA LYS A 28 -0.28 1.06 -16.50
C LYS A 28 0.17 -0.40 -16.43
N LYS A 29 1.25 -0.77 -17.14
CA LYS A 29 1.79 -2.14 -17.12
C LYS A 29 2.15 -2.57 -15.70
N LEU A 30 2.78 -1.67 -14.92
CA LEU A 30 3.13 -1.96 -13.53
C LEU A 30 1.89 -2.22 -12.67
N PHE A 31 0.85 -1.38 -12.79
CA PHE A 31 -0.39 -1.54 -12.01
C PHE A 31 -1.17 -2.80 -12.42
N LEU A 32 -1.15 -3.16 -13.71
CA LEU A 32 -1.71 -4.42 -14.18
C LEU A 32 -1.04 -5.62 -13.49
N GLU A 33 0.28 -5.62 -13.32
CA GLU A 33 0.97 -6.69 -12.59
C GLU A 33 0.63 -6.72 -11.09
N TYR A 34 0.36 -5.56 -10.48
CA TYR A 34 -0.12 -5.51 -9.10
C TYR A 34 -1.52 -6.10 -8.92
N ASP A 35 -2.42 -5.85 -9.88
CA ASP A 35 -3.81 -6.32 -9.82
C ASP A 35 -3.99 -7.76 -10.30
N ASN A 36 -3.07 -8.24 -11.15
CA ASN A 36 -3.05 -9.62 -11.64
C ASN A 36 -3.02 -10.62 -10.49
N GLU A 37 -3.90 -11.62 -10.49
CA GLU A 37 -3.91 -12.74 -9.53
C GLU A 37 -2.60 -13.53 -9.54
N THR A 38 -1.99 -13.63 -10.71
CA THR A 38 -0.72 -14.32 -10.94
C THR A 38 0.26 -13.38 -11.66
N PRO A 39 0.91 -12.46 -10.93
CA PRO A 39 1.86 -11.52 -11.53
C PRO A 39 2.99 -12.28 -12.22
N SER A 40 3.34 -11.86 -13.44
CA SER A 40 4.30 -12.58 -14.27
C SER A 40 5.70 -12.05 -14.02
N ARG A 41 6.59 -12.93 -13.53
CA ARG A 41 8.01 -12.61 -13.38
C ARG A 41 8.63 -12.16 -14.70
N ALA A 42 8.32 -12.85 -15.81
CA ALA A 42 8.83 -12.49 -17.13
C ALA A 42 8.35 -11.11 -17.60
N SER A 43 7.09 -10.76 -17.30
CA SER A 43 6.53 -9.43 -17.62
C SER A 43 7.25 -8.34 -16.82
N LEU A 44 7.39 -8.53 -15.51
CA LEU A 44 8.12 -7.62 -14.63
C LEU A 44 9.61 -7.51 -15.02
N ASP A 45 10.23 -8.61 -15.44
CA ASP A 45 11.60 -8.64 -15.92
C ASP A 45 11.80 -7.85 -17.22
N SER A 46 10.77 -7.78 -18.07
CA SER A 46 10.78 -6.96 -19.28
C SER A 46 10.47 -5.49 -18.99
N LEU A 47 9.70 -5.21 -17.93
CA LEU A 47 9.25 -3.87 -17.56
C LEU A 47 10.29 -3.11 -16.73
N LEU A 48 11.00 -3.79 -15.82
CA LEU A 48 11.99 -3.19 -14.93
C LEU A 48 13.39 -3.31 -15.54
N ALA A 49 14.14 -2.21 -15.56
CA ALA A 49 15.51 -2.19 -16.04
C ALA A 49 16.41 -3.10 -15.18
N ARG A 50 17.52 -3.60 -15.74
CA ARG A 50 18.46 -4.45 -14.98
C ARG A 50 19.09 -3.72 -13.79
N ASP A 51 19.27 -2.41 -13.91
CA ASP A 51 19.76 -1.49 -12.90
C ASP A 51 18.63 -0.86 -12.08
N PHE A 52 17.45 -1.49 -12.05
CA PHE A 52 16.29 -0.95 -11.36
C PHE A 52 16.50 -0.81 -9.85
N THR A 53 16.05 0.32 -9.32
CA THR A 53 16.06 0.61 -7.88
C THR A 53 14.67 0.99 -7.40
N ASP A 54 14.22 0.38 -6.31
CA ASP A 54 12.99 0.72 -5.60
C ASP A 54 13.32 1.34 -4.26
N ASN A 55 12.70 2.48 -3.99
CA ASN A 55 12.96 3.28 -2.80
C ASN A 55 11.63 3.54 -2.09
N GLU A 56 11.60 3.32 -0.78
CA GLU A 56 10.50 3.76 0.06
C GLU A 56 10.91 5.07 0.73
N ASN A 57 10.00 6.04 0.82
CA ASN A 57 10.27 7.26 1.59
C ASN A 57 10.64 6.86 3.02
N GLU A 58 11.58 7.58 3.63
CA GLU A 58 12.07 7.32 5.01
C GLU A 58 12.94 6.06 5.17
N SER A 59 13.10 5.25 4.11
CA SER A 59 14.09 4.16 4.08
C SER A 59 15.37 4.62 3.39
N GLU A 60 16.51 4.52 4.08
CA GLU A 60 17.84 4.67 3.47
C GLU A 60 18.21 3.46 2.59
N ARG A 61 17.51 2.33 2.78
CA ARG A 61 17.71 1.13 1.97
C ARG A 61 16.98 1.28 0.63
N SER A 62 17.73 1.06 -0.44
CA SER A 62 17.19 0.80 -1.77
C SER A 62 17.09 -0.71 -2.01
N ILE A 63 16.05 -1.11 -2.73
CA ILE A 63 15.74 -2.49 -3.09
C ILE A 63 16.06 -2.68 -4.57
N GLY A 64 16.78 -3.75 -4.90
CA GLY A 64 17.12 -4.07 -6.29
C GLY A 64 15.94 -4.66 -7.07
N ARG A 65 16.14 -4.86 -8.37
CA ARG A 65 15.16 -5.47 -9.28
C ARG A 65 14.60 -6.80 -8.77
N GLU A 66 15.45 -7.77 -8.47
CA GLU A 66 15.03 -9.13 -8.14
C GLU A 66 14.17 -9.17 -6.87
N GLU A 67 14.63 -8.48 -5.83
CA GLU A 67 13.89 -8.36 -4.56
C GLU A 67 12.56 -7.61 -4.75
N SER A 68 12.53 -6.58 -5.60
CA SER A 68 11.30 -5.85 -5.91
C SER A 68 10.27 -6.72 -6.63
N ILE A 69 10.70 -7.53 -7.59
CA ILE A 69 9.84 -8.49 -8.30
C ILE A 69 9.28 -9.53 -7.32
N GLU A 70 10.12 -10.06 -6.44
CA GLU A 70 9.70 -11.00 -5.41
C GLU A 70 8.72 -10.38 -4.42
N ASN A 71 8.91 -9.12 -4.05
CA ASN A 71 7.98 -8.37 -3.21
C ASN A 71 6.61 -8.20 -3.89
N ILE A 72 6.56 -7.89 -5.20
CA ILE A 72 5.29 -7.78 -5.94
C ILE A 72 4.56 -9.13 -5.95
N ILE A 73 5.25 -10.20 -6.35
CA ILE A 73 4.67 -11.54 -6.45
C ILE A 73 4.22 -12.06 -5.08
N SER A 74 5.04 -11.88 -4.04
CA SER A 74 4.75 -12.36 -2.69
C SER A 74 3.64 -11.56 -2.01
N ASN A 75 3.59 -10.24 -2.22
CA ASN A 75 2.51 -9.40 -1.71
C ASN A 75 1.17 -9.79 -2.33
N ARG A 76 1.14 -10.09 -3.64
CA ARG A 76 -0.09 -10.53 -4.28
C ARG A 76 -0.64 -11.83 -3.69
N LYS A 77 0.22 -12.78 -3.34
CA LYS A 77 -0.17 -14.05 -2.68
C LYS A 77 -0.80 -13.84 -1.29
N ARG A 78 -0.55 -12.70 -0.65
CA ARG A 78 -1.09 -12.39 0.70
C ARG A 78 -2.48 -11.80 0.65
N CYS A 79 -2.92 -11.27 -0.48
CA CYS A 79 -4.25 -10.68 -0.66
C CYS A 79 -5.14 -11.63 -1.46
N SER A 80 -6.39 -11.83 -1.04
CA SER A 80 -7.37 -12.57 -1.84
C SER A 80 -7.75 -11.74 -3.07
N ARG A 81 -7.97 -10.44 -2.88
CA ARG A 81 -8.19 -9.47 -3.96
C ARG A 81 -7.32 -8.23 -3.79
N HIS A 82 -6.91 -7.69 -4.93
CA HIS A 82 -6.10 -6.49 -5.02
C HIS A 82 -6.55 -5.69 -6.22
N GLN A 83 -6.82 -4.41 -6.03
CA GLN A 83 -7.14 -3.48 -7.10
C GLN A 83 -6.48 -2.14 -6.84
N MET A 84 -5.78 -1.60 -7.83
CA MET A 84 -5.29 -0.24 -7.81
C MET A 84 -6.25 0.66 -8.59
N ASP A 85 -6.27 1.93 -8.25
CA ASP A 85 -6.83 2.94 -9.11
C ASP A 85 -5.98 4.20 -9.06
N LEU A 86 -6.02 4.96 -10.14
CA LEU A 86 -5.24 6.16 -10.31
C LEU A 86 -6.15 7.38 -10.11
N LYS A 87 -5.78 8.23 -9.17
CA LYS A 87 -6.44 9.53 -8.96
C LYS A 87 -5.87 10.57 -9.93
N ARG A 88 -4.54 10.57 -10.07
CA ARG A 88 -3.82 11.50 -10.93
C ARG A 88 -2.43 10.95 -11.27
N ALA A 89 -1.97 11.19 -12.49
CA ALA A 89 -0.57 11.06 -12.87
C ALA A 89 -0.14 12.24 -13.75
N VAL A 90 1.13 12.62 -13.63
CA VAL A 90 1.79 13.62 -14.46
C VAL A 90 3.04 12.99 -15.04
N CYS A 91 3.11 12.90 -16.36
CA CYS A 91 4.28 12.44 -17.10
C CYS A 91 5.07 13.65 -17.61
N ILE A 92 6.32 13.75 -17.21
CA ILE A 92 7.27 14.79 -17.59
C ILE A 92 8.27 14.16 -18.57
N GLU A 93 8.32 14.67 -19.79
CA GLU A 93 9.26 14.23 -20.81
C GLU A 93 10.43 15.20 -20.84
N HIS A 94 11.59 14.76 -20.33
CA HIS A 94 12.81 15.56 -20.33
C HIS A 94 13.45 15.56 -21.71
N ASP A 95 13.50 14.39 -22.34
CA ASP A 95 14.02 14.16 -23.68
C ASP A 95 13.38 12.90 -24.30
N ALA A 96 13.78 12.53 -25.52
CA ALA A 96 13.24 11.36 -26.23
C ALA A 96 13.53 10.01 -25.54
N LYS A 97 14.47 9.98 -24.59
CA LYS A 97 14.97 8.78 -23.91
C LYS A 97 14.62 8.72 -22.43
N ARG A 98 14.21 9.84 -21.81
CA ARG A 98 13.95 9.93 -20.38
C ARG A 98 12.61 10.60 -20.08
N GLN A 99 11.78 9.88 -19.33
CA GLN A 99 10.50 10.38 -18.80
C GLN A 99 10.42 10.12 -17.29
N GLU A 100 9.73 10.99 -16.58
CA GLU A 100 9.42 10.88 -15.16
C GLU A 100 7.91 10.88 -14.98
N VAL A 101 7.35 9.99 -14.18
CA VAL A 101 5.92 9.98 -13.87
C VAL A 101 5.73 10.14 -12.38
N LEU A 102 5.04 11.20 -11.99
CA LEU A 102 4.54 11.43 -10.64
C LEU A 102 3.09 10.95 -10.59
N PHE A 103 2.71 10.22 -9.55
CA PHE A 103 1.36 9.68 -9.46
C PHE A 103 0.80 9.62 -8.04
N GLU A 104 -0.52 9.74 -7.96
CA GLU A 104 -1.35 9.53 -6.77
C GLU A 104 -2.43 8.52 -7.10
N GLY A 105 -2.65 7.56 -6.21
CA GLY A 105 -3.65 6.54 -6.39
C GLY A 105 -4.18 5.99 -5.08
N VAL A 106 -5.06 5.00 -5.23
CA VAL A 106 -5.68 4.28 -4.13
C VAL A 106 -5.58 2.80 -4.43
N ARG A 107 -5.14 2.03 -3.43
CA ARG A 107 -5.08 0.57 -3.48
C ARG A 107 -6.20 0.02 -2.61
N PHE A 108 -6.98 -0.88 -3.15
CA PHE A 108 -8.01 -1.64 -2.46
C PHE A 108 -7.48 -3.05 -2.27
N MET A 109 -7.43 -3.50 -1.01
CA MET A 109 -6.94 -4.84 -0.66
C MET A 109 -7.98 -5.58 0.14
N LEU A 110 -8.17 -6.85 -0.19
CA LEU A 110 -8.95 -7.79 0.57
C LEU A 110 -8.02 -8.91 1.05
N PHE A 111 -8.05 -9.21 2.35
CA PHE A 111 -7.29 -10.30 2.94
C PHE A 111 -8.23 -11.47 3.24
N PRO A 112 -7.80 -12.73 3.02
CA PRO A 112 -8.61 -13.89 3.39
C PRO A 112 -8.78 -13.97 4.92
N PHE A 113 -9.99 -14.25 5.39
CA PHE A 113 -10.24 -14.64 6.78
C PHE A 113 -9.85 -16.11 6.95
N GLU A 114 -9.11 -16.45 8.01
CA GLU A 114 -8.61 -17.82 8.24
C GLU A 114 -9.67 -18.79 8.78
N ASP A 115 -10.93 -18.36 8.97
CA ASP A 115 -11.99 -19.20 9.54
C ASP A 115 -12.70 -20.12 8.52
N ASP A 116 -12.33 -20.07 7.24
CA ASP A 116 -13.01 -20.85 6.18
C ASP A 116 -12.40 -22.25 5.93
N ARG A 117 -11.75 -22.83 6.95
CA ARG A 117 -11.37 -24.25 6.94
C ARG A 117 -12.54 -25.09 7.46
N GLY A 118 -13.57 -25.30 6.67
CA GLY A 118 -14.59 -26.26 7.10
C GLY A 118 -15.80 -26.59 6.23
N LEU A 119 -16.17 -25.85 5.19
CA LEU A 119 -17.36 -26.20 4.40
C LEU A 119 -17.16 -25.94 2.91
N GLU A 120 -17.00 -27.03 2.16
CA GLU A 120 -17.19 -27.06 0.71
C GLU A 120 -18.64 -26.65 0.39
N LEU A 121 -18.83 -25.52 -0.33
CA LEU A 121 -19.83 -25.29 -1.39
C LEU A 121 -19.65 -23.85 -1.98
N PRO A 122 -19.97 -23.61 -3.27
CA PRO A 122 -19.36 -22.55 -4.06
C PRO A 122 -20.24 -21.32 -4.18
N ILE A 123 -20.27 -20.46 -3.16
CA ILE A 123 -20.57 -19.02 -3.32
C ILE A 123 -19.73 -18.30 -2.28
N VAL A 124 -18.57 -17.78 -2.69
CA VAL A 124 -17.78 -16.88 -1.84
C VAL A 124 -18.56 -15.58 -1.73
N GLU A 125 -19.45 -15.49 -0.74
CA GLU A 125 -19.91 -14.20 -0.26
C GLU A 125 -18.67 -13.49 0.31
N ASP A 126 -18.25 -12.41 -0.34
CA ASP A 126 -17.15 -11.54 0.09
C ASP A 126 -17.49 -10.89 1.45
N LYS A 127 -17.36 -11.64 2.54
CA LYS A 127 -17.62 -11.16 3.91
C LYS A 127 -16.50 -10.27 4.47
N GLY A 128 -15.62 -9.75 3.60
CA GLY A 128 -14.52 -8.89 3.99
C GLY A 128 -14.67 -7.47 3.49
N ASP A 129 -14.40 -6.52 4.38
CA ASP A 129 -14.34 -5.12 4.03
C ASP A 129 -13.06 -4.84 3.22
N TRP A 130 -13.24 -4.20 2.06
CA TRP A 130 -12.12 -3.69 1.28
C TRP A 130 -11.34 -2.66 2.08
N ILE A 131 -10.04 -2.86 2.21
CA ILE A 131 -9.17 -1.88 2.84
C ILE A 131 -8.67 -0.91 1.78
N ARG A 132 -9.01 0.36 1.96
CA ARG A 132 -8.61 1.46 1.09
C ARG A 132 -7.32 2.10 1.59
N VAL A 133 -6.26 2.04 0.77
CA VAL A 133 -4.93 2.56 1.10
C VAL A 133 -4.51 3.61 0.07
N PRO A 134 -4.49 4.91 0.41
CA PRO A 134 -3.94 5.91 -0.48
C PRO A 134 -2.43 5.69 -0.63
N PHE A 135 -1.93 5.91 -1.84
CA PHE A 135 -0.51 5.87 -2.12
C PHE A 135 -0.11 6.97 -3.11
N SER A 136 1.16 7.35 -3.07
CA SER A 136 1.76 8.21 -4.09
C SER A 136 3.20 7.80 -4.34
N GLY A 137 3.69 8.14 -5.53
CA GLY A 137 5.07 7.87 -5.85
C GLY A 137 5.50 8.47 -7.16
N ARG A 138 6.70 8.05 -7.54
CA ARG A 138 7.37 8.40 -8.77
C ARG A 138 7.94 7.18 -9.45
N ILE A 139 7.90 7.14 -10.77
CA ILE A 139 8.76 6.26 -11.58
C ILE A 139 9.61 7.06 -12.55
N GLU A 140 10.84 6.61 -12.78
CA GLU A 140 11.70 7.08 -13.86
C GLU A 140 11.74 6.03 -14.96
N VAL A 141 11.50 6.46 -16.20
CA VAL A 141 11.35 5.59 -17.37
C VAL A 141 12.39 5.97 -18.41
N ARG A 142 12.99 4.93 -19.00
CA ARG A 142 13.99 5.06 -20.05
C ARG A 142 13.53 4.35 -21.32
N THR A 143 13.70 5.03 -22.44
CA THR A 143 13.52 4.50 -23.77
C THR A 143 14.88 4.16 -24.38
N LYS A 144 15.06 2.92 -24.82
CA LYS A 144 16.24 2.42 -25.54
C LYS A 144 15.83 1.97 -26.92
N GLU A 145 16.67 2.23 -27.91
CA GLU A 145 16.52 1.63 -29.23
C GLU A 145 16.68 0.11 -29.10
N ASN A 146 15.76 -0.63 -29.72
CA ASN A 146 15.85 -2.07 -29.75
C ASN A 146 16.87 -2.49 -30.80
N ARG A 147 17.94 -3.14 -30.34
CA ARG A 147 19.05 -3.59 -31.20
C ARG A 147 18.65 -4.76 -32.12
N TYR A 148 17.52 -5.40 -31.86
CA TYR A 148 17.07 -6.60 -32.58
C TYR A 148 15.91 -6.32 -33.53
N THR A 149 15.11 -5.28 -33.28
CA THR A 149 14.02 -4.86 -34.17
C THR A 149 14.00 -3.35 -34.33
N LEU A 150 14.15 -2.86 -35.56
CA LEU A 150 14.12 -1.43 -35.92
C LEU A 150 12.74 -0.74 -35.68
N LYS A 151 11.73 -1.47 -35.19
CA LYS A 151 10.34 -1.02 -35.17
C LYS A 151 9.81 -0.62 -33.80
N GLU A 152 10.36 -1.15 -32.70
CA GLU A 152 9.81 -0.91 -31.36
C GLU A 152 10.91 -0.60 -30.37
N ALA A 153 10.90 0.58 -29.77
CA ALA A 153 11.82 0.92 -28.70
C ALA A 153 11.54 0.07 -27.45
N VAL A 154 12.60 -0.32 -26.75
CA VAL A 154 12.50 -0.97 -25.44
C VAL A 154 12.29 0.12 -24.39
N ILE A 155 11.20 0.03 -23.64
CA ILE A 155 10.83 1.02 -22.61
C ILE A 155 10.84 0.30 -21.27
N GLU A 156 11.67 0.79 -20.35
CA GLU A 156 11.90 0.17 -19.04
C GLU A 156 11.78 1.20 -17.93
N ILE A 157 11.31 0.76 -16.76
CA ILE A 157 11.32 1.52 -15.52
C ILE A 157 12.71 1.35 -14.89
N VAL A 158 13.41 2.46 -14.65
CA VAL A 158 14.77 2.49 -14.09
C VAL A 158 14.74 2.72 -12.58
N SER A 159 13.78 3.49 -12.09
CA SER A 159 13.64 3.70 -10.66
C SER A 159 12.19 3.88 -10.29
N ARG A 160 11.86 3.44 -9.09
CA ARG A 160 10.60 3.75 -8.42
C ARG A 160 10.90 4.33 -7.04
N ARG A 161 10.15 5.35 -6.65
CA ARG A 161 10.14 5.88 -5.30
C ARG A 161 8.70 6.04 -4.81
N TRP A 162 8.34 5.33 -3.75
CA TRP A 162 7.08 5.57 -3.05
C TRP A 162 7.27 6.78 -2.14
N THR A 163 6.37 7.77 -2.22
CA THR A 163 6.40 8.97 -1.37
C THR A 163 5.41 8.88 -0.22
N VAL A 164 4.31 8.17 -0.43
CA VAL A 164 3.34 7.80 0.61
C VAL A 164 2.92 6.35 0.34
N ASP A 165 3.17 5.45 1.28
CA ASP A 165 2.57 4.11 1.31
C ASP A 165 2.09 3.79 2.74
N ASN A 166 0.78 3.92 2.96
CA ASN A 166 0.17 3.65 4.25
C ASN A 166 -0.08 2.14 4.51
N SER A 167 0.39 1.25 3.63
CA SER A 167 0.18 -0.20 3.74
C SER A 167 0.75 -0.78 5.04
N GLN A 168 1.86 -0.23 5.55
CA GLN A 168 2.46 -0.71 6.82
C GLN A 168 1.61 -0.38 8.04
N LEU A 169 0.96 0.79 8.05
CA LEU A 169 0.04 1.20 9.12
C LEU A 169 -1.18 0.28 9.15
N VAL A 170 -1.77 0.03 7.98
CA VAL A 170 -2.88 -0.92 7.81
C VAL A 170 -2.48 -2.32 8.26
N LYS A 171 -1.29 -2.79 7.88
CA LYS A 171 -0.79 -4.12 8.29
C LYS A 171 -0.65 -4.23 9.81
N ARG A 172 -0.15 -3.17 10.47
CA ARG A 172 -0.03 -3.11 11.93
C ARG A 172 -1.39 -3.14 12.62
N GLU A 173 -2.34 -2.36 12.11
CA GLU A 173 -3.71 -2.31 12.62
C GLU A 173 -4.43 -3.65 12.46
N LEU A 174 -4.33 -4.28 11.29
CA LEU A 174 -4.92 -5.60 11.02
C LEU A 174 -4.34 -6.67 11.96
N MET A 175 -3.03 -6.67 12.19
CA MET A 175 -2.39 -7.58 13.15
C MET A 175 -2.75 -7.27 14.61
N SER A 176 -2.97 -6.00 14.96
CA SER A 176 -3.40 -5.60 16.30
C SER A 176 -4.85 -6.01 16.57
N ASN A 177 -5.76 -5.81 15.62
CA ASN A 177 -7.17 -6.20 15.72
C ASN A 177 -7.36 -7.73 15.76
N ARG A 178 -6.49 -8.50 15.09
CA ARG A 178 -6.44 -9.97 15.24
C ARG A 178 -6.10 -10.41 16.67
N ARG A 179 -5.26 -9.66 17.40
CA ARG A 179 -4.88 -10.00 18.80
C ARG A 179 -5.99 -9.66 19.81
N SER A 180 -6.82 -8.66 19.53
CA SER A 180 -7.93 -8.28 20.41
C SER A 180 -9.19 -9.13 20.21
N GLN A 181 -9.44 -9.70 19.02
CA GLN A 181 -10.58 -10.61 18.79
C GLN A 181 -10.36 -12.05 19.31
N SER A 182 -9.10 -12.46 19.53
CA SER A 182 -8.77 -13.77 20.12
C SER A 182 -9.06 -13.89 21.64
N ARG A 183 -9.52 -12.84 22.32
CA ARG A 183 -9.73 -12.86 23.79
C ARG A 183 -11.20 -12.95 24.24
N THR A 184 -12.17 -13.12 23.33
CA THR A 184 -13.60 -13.21 23.71
C THR A 184 -14.22 -14.60 23.57
N ALA A 185 -13.41 -15.66 23.40
CA ALA A 185 -13.88 -17.03 23.53
C ALA A 185 -13.34 -17.65 24.83
N THR A 186 -14.27 -17.96 25.74
CA THR A 186 -14.12 -18.66 27.03
C THR A 186 -13.67 -17.84 28.25
N ALA A 187 -14.62 -17.19 28.91
CA ALA A 187 -14.53 -16.90 30.34
C ALA A 187 -15.93 -17.03 30.98
N THR A 188 -16.37 -18.28 31.17
CA THR A 188 -17.42 -18.61 32.14
C THR A 188 -16.77 -18.78 33.51
N GLY A 189 -17.00 -17.84 34.42
CA GLY A 189 -17.00 -18.08 35.88
C GLY A 189 -15.93 -17.36 36.71
N PRO A 190 -16.22 -17.06 38.00
CA PRO A 190 -15.92 -15.75 38.61
C PRO A 190 -15.01 -15.83 39.85
N VAL A 191 -14.16 -14.83 40.10
CA VAL A 191 -13.81 -14.43 41.47
C VAL A 191 -13.29 -12.99 41.49
N SER A 192 -13.93 -12.13 42.28
CA SER A 192 -13.42 -10.82 42.69
C SER A 192 -12.21 -10.95 43.63
N PRO A 193 -11.44 -9.87 43.84
CA PRO A 193 -11.12 -9.53 45.22
C PRO A 193 -11.40 -8.07 45.58
N ILE A 194 -11.86 -7.96 46.81
CA ILE A 194 -12.37 -6.80 47.53
C ILE A 194 -11.22 -5.92 48.05
N SER A 195 -11.55 -4.70 48.44
CA SER A 195 -10.67 -3.63 48.91
C SER A 195 -10.01 -3.86 50.29
N SER A 196 -8.99 -3.03 50.57
CA SER A 196 -8.06 -2.89 51.72
C SER A 196 -8.64 -2.93 53.15
N PRO A 197 -7.78 -3.01 54.20
CA PRO A 197 -7.38 -1.78 54.93
C PRO A 197 -5.94 -1.75 55.52
N SER A 198 -5.67 -0.62 56.19
CA SER A 198 -4.44 0.10 56.60
C SER A 198 -3.51 -0.47 57.70
N GLU A 199 -2.34 0.21 57.87
CA GLU A 199 -1.62 0.53 59.14
C GLU A 199 -0.88 -0.63 59.89
N THR A 200 0.29 -0.56 60.56
CA THR A 200 1.24 0.48 61.05
C THR A 200 2.52 -0.19 61.61
N LEU A 201 3.68 0.50 61.51
CA LEU A 201 4.96 0.47 62.28
C LEU A 201 5.60 -0.82 62.85
N LEU A 202 6.92 -0.95 62.63
CA LEU A 202 8.03 -1.07 63.63
C LEU A 202 9.36 -1.27 62.85
N ARG A 203 10.25 -0.26 62.73
CA ARG A 203 11.36 0.12 63.64
C ARG A 203 12.46 -0.94 63.78
N SER A 204 13.67 -0.65 63.24
CA SER A 204 15.05 -0.89 63.79
C SER A 204 16.10 -0.64 62.67
N GLN A 205 16.73 0.54 62.58
CA GLN A 205 18.08 0.90 63.09
C GLN A 205 19.24 -0.02 62.68
N SER A 206 20.16 0.47 61.83
CA SER A 206 21.59 0.68 62.17
C SER A 206 22.40 1.30 61.01
N THR A 207 22.80 2.55 61.25
CA THR A 207 24.06 3.28 60.96
C THR A 207 25.13 2.71 59.99
N GLY A 208 25.56 3.55 59.04
CA GLY A 208 26.83 3.42 58.31
C GLY A 208 27.06 4.57 57.31
N GLN A 209 28.10 5.38 57.56
CA GLN A 209 28.64 6.52 56.76
C GLN A 209 28.92 6.13 55.28
N SER A 210 29.05 6.99 54.26
CA SER A 210 29.52 8.39 54.13
C SER A 210 29.32 8.92 52.69
N GLN A 211 29.21 10.25 52.57
CA GLN A 211 29.77 11.16 51.52
C GLN A 211 29.11 11.33 50.12
N SER A 212 28.63 12.58 49.90
CA SER A 212 28.70 13.47 48.71
C SER A 212 28.52 12.86 47.30
N SER A 213 27.56 13.33 46.51
CA SER A 213 27.69 14.59 45.76
C SER A 213 26.37 15.11 45.19
N GLN A 214 26.37 16.42 44.99
CA GLN A 214 25.30 17.35 44.69
C GLN A 214 25.19 17.60 43.18
N SER A 215 23.98 17.62 42.60
CA SER A 215 23.63 18.53 41.50
C SER A 215 22.11 18.69 41.37
N HIS A 216 21.68 19.94 41.46
CA HIS A 216 20.34 20.45 41.12
C HIS A 216 20.46 21.26 39.81
N ILE A 217 19.30 21.60 39.22
CA ILE A 217 19.04 22.64 38.18
C ILE A 217 19.28 22.13 36.74
N GLY A 218 18.41 22.31 35.75
CA GLY A 218 17.15 23.05 35.64
C GLY A 218 16.70 23.08 34.17
N LEU A 219 15.38 23.11 33.94
CA LEU A 219 14.75 23.35 32.64
C LEU A 219 14.64 24.86 32.39
N PRO A 220 14.77 25.29 31.12
CA PRO A 220 13.98 26.41 30.62
C PRO A 220 13.14 25.98 29.41
N GLY A 221 11.89 26.43 29.41
CA GLY A 221 10.97 26.30 28.28
C GLY A 221 11.16 27.39 27.23
N GLY A 222 10.41 27.28 26.14
CA GLY A 222 10.13 28.39 25.24
C GLY A 222 9.88 28.03 23.77
N MET A 223 8.58 27.90 23.44
CA MET A 223 7.90 28.53 22.30
C MET A 223 7.58 27.74 21.02
N SER A 224 6.30 27.91 20.65
CA SER A 224 5.64 27.89 19.33
C SER A 224 5.25 26.53 18.73
N GLU A 225 3.98 26.12 18.80
CA GLU A 225 2.77 26.60 18.08
C GLU A 225 2.75 26.25 16.59
N LEU A 226 2.01 25.18 16.25
CA LEU A 226 1.27 25.04 14.99
C LEU A 226 -0.09 24.39 15.29
N PRO A 227 -1.19 24.84 14.65
CA PRO A 227 -2.54 24.52 15.07
C PRO A 227 -2.98 23.12 14.62
N ALA A 228 -3.57 22.39 15.57
CA ALA A 228 -4.39 21.22 15.32
C ALA A 228 -5.81 21.66 14.90
N ALA A 229 -6.19 21.35 13.66
CA ALA A 229 -7.57 21.17 13.18
C ALA A 229 -7.42 20.66 11.73
N LEU A 230 -7.95 19.52 11.30
CA LEU A 230 -9.35 19.12 11.37
C LEU A 230 -9.45 17.59 11.52
N SER A 231 -9.70 17.14 12.75
CA SER A 231 -10.49 15.93 12.97
C SER A 231 -11.94 16.32 12.75
N GLY A 232 -12.55 15.80 11.68
CA GLY A 232 -13.96 16.08 11.42
C GLY A 232 -14.38 15.76 10.00
N LEU A 233 -14.38 14.48 9.64
CA LEU A 233 -15.35 13.96 8.68
C LEU A 233 -15.55 12.47 8.93
N VAL A 234 -16.26 12.15 10.01
CA VAL A 234 -17.01 10.90 10.09
C VAL A 234 -18.19 11.09 9.14
N VAL A 235 -18.08 10.56 7.92
CA VAL A 235 -19.25 10.35 7.06
C VAL A 235 -19.46 8.84 7.00
N HIS A 236 -20.35 8.37 7.87
CA HIS A 236 -21.15 7.21 7.54
C HIS A 236 -21.99 7.61 6.31
N ASP A 237 -21.53 7.26 5.11
CA ASP A 237 -22.42 7.17 3.95
C ASP A 237 -22.40 5.70 3.51
N THR A 238 -23.30 4.91 4.09
CA THR A 238 -23.73 3.63 3.53
C THR A 238 -24.53 3.92 2.27
N LYS A 239 -23.85 4.31 1.19
CA LYS A 239 -24.42 4.28 -0.16
C LYS A 239 -23.89 3.05 -0.86
N SER A 240 -24.78 2.08 -1.01
CA SER A 240 -24.63 1.01 -2.00
C SER A 240 -24.33 1.64 -3.35
N LEU A 241 -23.22 1.20 -3.96
CA LEU A 241 -22.91 1.52 -5.34
C LEU A 241 -23.89 0.79 -6.28
N PRO A 242 -24.17 1.34 -7.47
CA PRO A 242 -25.19 0.81 -8.37
C PRO A 242 -24.81 -0.57 -8.91
N PRO A 243 -25.80 -1.44 -9.21
CA PRO A 243 -25.53 -2.73 -9.81
C PRO A 243 -25.03 -2.56 -11.25
N TYR A 244 -23.94 -3.25 -11.61
CA TYR A 244 -23.50 -3.33 -13.00
C TYR A 244 -24.28 -4.43 -13.75
N PRO A 245 -24.66 -4.21 -15.02
CA PRO A 245 -25.45 -5.15 -15.80
C PRO A 245 -24.66 -6.43 -16.09
N GLY A 246 -25.28 -7.56 -15.76
CA GLY A 246 -24.79 -8.89 -16.14
C GLY A 246 -24.74 -9.05 -17.66
N SER A 247 -23.76 -9.84 -18.11
CA SER A 247 -23.63 -10.30 -19.48
C SER A 247 -24.95 -10.81 -20.05
N VAL A 248 -25.51 -10.07 -21.00
CA VAL A 248 -26.48 -10.61 -21.95
C VAL A 248 -25.69 -11.52 -22.89
N ALA A 249 -25.61 -12.81 -22.55
CA ALA A 249 -25.27 -13.83 -23.53
C ALA A 249 -26.51 -14.02 -24.41
N GLY A 250 -26.41 -13.46 -25.62
CA GLY A 250 -27.45 -13.49 -26.64
C GLY A 250 -27.84 -14.91 -27.05
N SER A 251 -29.12 -15.01 -27.37
CA SER A 251 -29.78 -16.07 -28.11
C SER A 251 -28.95 -16.62 -29.27
N SER A 252 -28.78 -17.95 -29.31
CA SER A 252 -28.40 -18.67 -30.53
C SER A 252 -29.51 -18.54 -31.56
N VAL A 253 -29.18 -17.93 -32.70
CA VAL A 253 -29.94 -18.03 -33.94
C VAL A 253 -29.18 -19.01 -34.82
N ASP A 254 -29.59 -20.28 -34.80
CA ASP A 254 -29.16 -21.25 -35.80
C ASP A 254 -30.06 -21.10 -37.02
N GLY A 255 -29.44 -20.77 -38.15
CA GLY A 255 -30.08 -20.71 -39.45
C GLY A 255 -29.10 -21.11 -40.54
N ARG A 256 -29.19 -22.39 -40.98
CA ARG A 256 -29.24 -22.82 -42.39
C ARG A 256 -29.05 -24.33 -42.52
N ALA A 257 -30.09 -25.02 -42.97
CA ALA A 257 -30.20 -25.55 -44.34
C ALA A 257 -31.67 -25.81 -44.65
#